data_AF-A0A813DT97-F1
#
_entry.id   AF-A0A813DT97-F1
#
_cell.length_a   1.000
_cell.length_b   1.000
_cell.length_c   1.000
_cell.angle_alpha   90.00
_cell.angle_beta   90.00
_cell.angle_gamma   90.00
#
_symmetry.space_group_name_H-M   'P 1'
#
loop_
_entity.id
_entity.type
_entity.pdbx_description
1 polymer ?
#
loop_
_entity_poly.entity_id
_entity_poly.type
_entity_poly.pdbx_seq_one_letter_code
_entity_poly.pdbx_strand_id
1 'polypeptide(L)'
;EKTREVKRSEMRRKEDTAAAKAKKDDPFSAMPEDSKFGIQRMLEMARDDPLHYMEDDAKERVRKGQADLKCDVCRTVLDEAFQEVSKRPKSMRSEHDILGVVEGLCEGGQDLSVPSYFGVEPPPLPPVWTDRWQPKLDKQMDKYHLRPLPKKAAKERRAWRALSAEGKQKPPPPGQSETDMMLTLSCKDVLDPARFTEKLFESMQACSGSSEADSCNPALDAATAICRSSDGATCSFGSAAGKAKEDL
;
A
#
# COMPACT_ATOMS: atom_id res chain seq x y z
N GLU A 1 36.24 -19.13 -29.46
CA GLU A 1 34.85 -19.25 -29.99
C GLU A 1 34.13 -20.50 -29.50
N LYS A 2 34.66 -21.71 -29.77
CA LYS A 2 34.06 -23.00 -29.36
C LYS A 2 33.66 -23.10 -27.87
N THR A 3 34.47 -22.57 -26.95
CA THR A 3 34.17 -22.55 -25.50
C THR A 3 33.00 -21.62 -25.11
N ARG A 4 32.71 -20.58 -25.91
CA ARG A 4 31.55 -19.69 -25.70
C ARG A 4 30.26 -20.33 -26.19
N GLU A 5 30.33 -21.11 -27.29
CA GLU A 5 29.17 -21.85 -27.81
C GLU A 5 28.74 -22.98 -26.89
N VAL A 6 29.68 -23.75 -26.33
CA VAL A 6 29.38 -24.81 -25.35
C VAL A 6 28.73 -24.25 -24.08
N LYS A 7 29.21 -23.10 -23.57
CA LYS A 7 28.57 -22.44 -22.42
C LYS A 7 27.15 -21.95 -22.72
N ARG A 8 26.88 -21.47 -23.95
CA ARG A 8 25.53 -21.05 -24.36
C ARG A 8 24.59 -22.24 -24.52
N SER A 9 25.05 -23.37 -25.05
CA SER A 9 24.23 -24.56 -25.19
C SER A 9 23.91 -25.21 -23.83
N GLU A 10 24.85 -25.19 -22.88
CA GLU A 10 24.60 -25.62 -21.50
C GLU A 10 23.61 -24.70 -20.77
N MET A 11 23.71 -23.38 -20.93
CA MET A 11 22.72 -22.46 -20.35
C MET A 11 21.33 -22.70 -20.93
N ARG A 12 21.19 -22.81 -22.27
CA ARG A 12 19.90 -23.13 -22.89
C ARG A 12 19.33 -24.45 -22.41
N ARG A 13 20.15 -25.49 -22.31
CA ARG A 13 19.69 -26.80 -21.82
C ARG A 13 19.24 -26.75 -20.36
N LYS A 14 19.88 -25.92 -19.52
CA LYS A 14 19.45 -25.64 -18.13
C LYS A 14 18.16 -24.84 -18.08
N GLU A 15 18.03 -23.82 -18.93
CA GLU A 15 16.79 -23.03 -19.08
C GLU A 15 15.63 -23.90 -19.55
N ASP A 16 15.83 -24.75 -20.56
CA ASP A 16 14.82 -25.66 -21.09
C ASP A 16 14.40 -26.72 -20.06
N THR A 17 15.35 -27.25 -19.28
CA THR A 17 15.02 -28.20 -18.20
C THR A 17 14.32 -27.52 -17.03
N ALA A 18 14.69 -26.28 -16.69
CA ALA A 18 13.98 -25.48 -15.70
C ALA A 18 12.55 -25.13 -16.16
N ALA A 19 12.37 -24.73 -17.42
CA ALA A 19 11.08 -24.43 -18.02
C ALA A 19 10.19 -25.68 -18.12
N ALA A 20 10.75 -26.82 -18.52
CA ALA A 20 10.02 -28.09 -18.56
C ALA A 20 9.61 -28.58 -17.18
N LYS A 21 10.43 -28.34 -16.15
CA LYS A 21 10.07 -28.65 -14.76
C LYS A 21 8.98 -27.70 -14.25
N ALA A 22 9.10 -26.40 -14.50
CA ALA A 22 8.05 -25.42 -14.18
C ALA A 22 6.71 -25.77 -14.85
N LYS A 23 6.72 -26.26 -16.10
CA LYS A 23 5.52 -26.69 -16.80
C LYS A 23 4.89 -27.97 -16.23
N LYS A 24 5.67 -28.85 -15.58
CA LYS A 24 5.18 -30.05 -14.90
C LYS A 24 4.68 -29.76 -13.48
N ASP A 25 5.29 -28.80 -12.81
CA ASP A 25 4.90 -28.35 -11.48
C ASP A 25 3.73 -27.35 -11.52
N ASP A 26 3.33 -26.89 -12.71
CA ASP A 26 2.14 -26.06 -12.92
C ASP A 26 0.86 -26.90 -12.68
N PRO A 27 0.11 -26.63 -11.60
CA PRO A 27 -1.11 -27.36 -11.27
C PRO A 27 -2.20 -27.22 -12.35
N PHE A 28 -2.05 -26.27 -13.26
CA PHE A 28 -3.02 -25.97 -14.31
C PHE A 28 -2.63 -26.53 -15.68
N SER A 29 -1.46 -27.16 -15.81
CA SER A 29 -0.97 -27.73 -17.07
C SER A 29 -1.96 -28.74 -17.69
N ALA A 30 -2.69 -29.49 -16.86
CA ALA A 30 -3.67 -30.50 -17.27
C ALA A 30 -5.10 -29.98 -17.51
N MET A 31 -5.38 -28.68 -17.29
CA MET A 31 -6.73 -28.14 -17.48
C MET A 31 -7.04 -27.78 -18.95
N PRO A 32 -8.32 -27.90 -19.38
CA PRO A 32 -8.79 -27.38 -20.66
C PRO A 32 -8.50 -25.88 -20.82
N GLU A 33 -8.22 -25.42 -22.04
CA GLU A 33 -7.90 -24.01 -22.31
C GLU A 33 -9.03 -23.06 -21.91
N ASP A 34 -10.30 -23.43 -22.15
CA ASP A 34 -11.45 -22.62 -21.74
C ASP A 34 -11.51 -22.40 -20.21
N SER A 35 -11.13 -23.41 -19.43
CA SER A 35 -11.04 -23.29 -17.97
C SER A 35 -9.90 -22.36 -17.55
N LYS A 36 -8.78 -22.38 -18.28
CA LYS A 36 -7.64 -21.48 -18.04
C LYS A 36 -8.01 -20.02 -18.30
N PHE A 37 -8.70 -19.74 -19.42
CA PHE A 37 -9.20 -18.40 -19.72
C PHE A 37 -10.22 -17.91 -18.70
N GLY A 38 -11.12 -18.79 -18.26
CA GLY A 38 -12.08 -18.48 -17.20
C GLY A 38 -11.38 -18.10 -15.89
N ILE A 39 -10.39 -18.88 -15.46
CA ILE A 39 -9.62 -18.61 -14.24
C ILE A 39 -8.76 -17.35 -14.37
N GLN A 40 -8.10 -17.15 -15.51
CA GLN A 40 -7.34 -15.93 -15.78
C GLN A 40 -8.22 -14.69 -15.61
N ARG A 41 -9.40 -14.69 -16.23
CA ARG A 41 -10.36 -13.58 -16.09
C ARG A 41 -10.81 -13.37 -14.64
N MET A 42 -11.01 -14.46 -13.89
CA MET A 42 -11.35 -14.36 -12.47
C MET A 42 -10.21 -13.71 -11.65
N LEU A 43 -8.95 -14.08 -11.93
CA LEU A 43 -7.77 -13.53 -11.26
C LEU A 43 -7.55 -12.05 -11.60
N GLU A 44 -7.72 -11.66 -12.87
CA GLU A 44 -7.67 -10.26 -13.31
C GLU A 44 -8.74 -9.43 -12.60
N MET A 45 -9.97 -9.96 -12.52
CA MET A 45 -11.05 -9.30 -11.79
C MET A 45 -10.77 -9.19 -10.30
N ALA A 46 -10.17 -10.22 -9.67
CA ALA A 46 -9.80 -10.16 -8.25
C ALA A 46 -8.70 -9.14 -7.96
N ARG A 47 -7.81 -8.90 -8.93
CA ARG A 47 -6.76 -7.89 -8.85
C ARG A 47 -7.34 -6.47 -8.96
N ASP A 48 -8.25 -6.26 -9.91
CA ASP A 48 -8.76 -4.93 -10.25
C ASP A 48 -9.95 -4.52 -9.35
N ASP A 49 -10.82 -5.48 -8.99
CA ASP A 49 -11.94 -5.32 -8.04
C ASP A 49 -11.90 -6.42 -6.96
N PRO A 50 -11.05 -6.27 -5.93
CA PRO A 50 -10.94 -7.25 -4.85
C PRO A 50 -12.24 -7.42 -4.04
N LEU A 51 -13.18 -6.48 -4.13
CA LEU A 51 -14.46 -6.58 -3.46
C LEU A 51 -15.42 -7.54 -4.16
N HIS A 52 -15.17 -7.90 -5.42
CA HIS A 52 -16.08 -8.73 -6.20
C HIS A 52 -16.42 -10.06 -5.50
N TYR A 53 -15.40 -10.70 -4.92
CA TYR A 53 -15.48 -12.04 -4.32
C TYR A 53 -15.77 -12.06 -2.82
N MET A 54 -16.02 -10.90 -2.22
CA MET A 54 -16.39 -10.81 -0.80
C MET A 54 -17.88 -11.08 -0.59
N GLU A 55 -18.26 -11.40 0.65
CA GLU A 55 -19.67 -11.39 1.07
C GLU A 55 -20.20 -9.94 1.11
N ASP A 56 -21.49 -9.74 0.84
CA ASP A 56 -22.09 -8.41 0.71
C ASP A 56 -21.92 -7.57 1.98
N ASP A 57 -22.11 -8.16 3.16
CA ASP A 57 -21.89 -7.50 4.45
C ASP A 57 -20.45 -6.96 4.59
N ALA A 58 -19.47 -7.71 4.07
CA ALA A 58 -18.07 -7.30 4.11
C ALA A 58 -17.78 -6.21 3.08
N LYS A 59 -18.40 -6.26 1.89
CA LYS A 59 -18.30 -5.19 0.89
C LYS A 59 -18.84 -3.87 1.43
N GLU A 60 -19.98 -3.91 2.13
CA GLU A 60 -20.58 -2.72 2.73
C GLU A 60 -19.69 -2.11 3.80
N ARG A 61 -19.10 -2.94 4.67
CA ARG A 61 -18.13 -2.48 5.67
C ARG A 61 -16.92 -1.84 5.01
N VAL A 62 -16.35 -2.46 3.98
CA VAL A 62 -15.18 -1.90 3.28
C VAL A 62 -15.52 -0.57 2.60
N ARG A 63 -16.66 -0.46 1.91
CA ARG A 63 -17.12 0.79 1.29
C ARG A 63 -17.36 1.90 2.31
N LYS A 64 -17.99 1.57 3.44
CA LYS A 64 -18.18 2.51 4.54
C LYS A 64 -16.84 2.97 5.11
N GLY A 65 -15.94 2.04 5.42
CA GLY A 65 -14.60 2.34 5.88
C GLY A 65 -13.85 3.22 4.90
N GLN A 66 -13.96 2.97 3.59
CA GLN A 66 -13.33 3.77 2.56
C GLN A 66 -13.81 5.23 2.57
N ALA A 67 -15.12 5.46 2.69
CA ALA A 67 -15.68 6.80 2.77
C ALA A 67 -15.29 7.53 4.08
N ASP A 68 -15.30 6.81 5.20
CA ASP A 68 -15.04 7.37 6.53
C ASP A 68 -13.56 7.75 6.73
N LEU A 69 -12.65 6.94 6.19
CA LEU A 69 -11.22 7.04 6.42
C LEU A 69 -10.51 8.02 5.47
N LYS A 70 -11.17 8.57 4.45
CA LYS A 70 -10.54 9.42 3.42
C LYS A 70 -9.64 10.51 4.03
N CYS A 71 -10.16 11.28 4.98
CA CYS A 71 -9.40 12.36 5.62
C CYS A 71 -8.20 11.82 6.42
N ASP A 72 -8.41 10.80 7.24
CA ASP A 72 -7.37 10.22 8.09
C ASP A 72 -6.24 9.61 7.25
N VAL A 73 -6.59 8.91 6.16
CA VAL A 73 -5.64 8.31 5.23
C VAL A 73 -4.89 9.38 4.45
N CYS A 74 -5.58 10.39 3.92
CA CYS A 74 -4.93 11.49 3.20
C CYS A 74 -3.87 12.19 4.05
N ARG A 75 -4.20 12.54 5.30
CA ARG A 75 -3.24 13.11 6.25
C ARG A 75 -2.09 12.14 6.54
N THR A 76 -2.39 10.87 6.82
CA THR A 76 -1.37 9.88 7.18
C THR A 76 -0.40 9.67 6.03
N VAL A 77 -0.89 9.58 4.80
CA VAL A 77 -0.04 9.43 3.61
C VAL A 77 0.90 10.63 3.45
N LEU A 78 0.43 11.86 3.66
CA LEU A 78 1.29 13.05 3.65
C LEU A 78 2.31 13.07 4.79
N ASP A 79 1.90 12.67 6.00
CA ASP A 79 2.82 12.53 7.15
C ASP A 79 3.92 11.50 6.84
N GLU A 80 3.57 10.38 6.22
CA GLU A 80 4.53 9.33 5.81
C GLU A 80 5.45 9.79 4.68
N ALA A 81 4.91 10.49 3.67
CA ALA A 81 5.70 11.10 2.60
C ALA A 81 6.75 12.06 3.19
N PHE A 82 6.32 12.95 4.08
CA PHE A 82 7.18 13.90 4.75
C PHE A 82 8.26 13.21 5.60
N GLN A 83 7.89 12.17 6.36
CA GLN A 83 8.85 11.40 7.14
C GLN A 83 9.92 10.74 6.27
N GLU A 84 9.58 10.19 5.11
CA GLU A 84 10.56 9.59 4.20
C GLU A 84 11.46 10.64 3.53
N VAL A 85 10.88 11.75 3.08
CA VAL A 85 11.64 12.85 2.44
C VAL A 85 12.55 13.56 3.46
N SER A 86 12.11 13.72 4.70
CA SER A 86 12.87 14.40 5.75
C SER A 86 14.12 13.64 6.21
N LYS A 87 14.19 12.32 5.99
CA LYS A 87 15.42 11.53 6.19
C LYS A 87 16.51 11.88 5.18
N ARG A 88 16.15 12.42 4.01
CA ARG A 88 17.10 12.79 2.96
C ARG A 88 17.74 14.16 3.24
N PRO A 89 18.99 14.40 2.81
CA PRO A 89 19.63 15.72 2.89
C PRO A 89 18.78 16.79 2.20
N LYS A 90 18.77 18.02 2.73
CA LYS A 90 17.98 19.13 2.16
C LYS A 90 18.28 19.39 0.67
N SER A 91 19.52 19.17 0.23
CA SER A 91 19.95 19.31 -1.16
C SER A 91 19.34 18.28 -2.12
N MET A 92 18.78 17.18 -1.62
CA MET A 92 18.15 16.11 -2.40
C MET A 92 16.62 16.10 -2.23
N ARG A 93 16.03 17.23 -1.81
CA ARG A 93 14.59 17.39 -1.66
C ARG A 93 14.07 18.22 -2.82
N SER A 94 14.08 17.63 -4.01
CA SER A 94 13.38 18.20 -5.16
C SER A 94 11.94 17.72 -5.19
N GLU A 95 11.06 18.45 -5.89
CA GLU A 95 9.69 18.03 -6.14
C GLU A 95 9.64 16.64 -6.81
N HIS A 96 10.54 16.38 -7.76
CA HIS A 96 10.62 15.09 -8.44
C HIS A 96 11.00 13.92 -7.50
N ASP A 97 11.87 14.17 -6.52
CA ASP A 97 12.23 13.16 -5.51
C ASP A 97 11.05 12.83 -4.58
N ILE A 98 10.21 13.84 -4.29
CA ILE A 98 8.98 13.66 -3.50
C ILE A 98 7.97 12.84 -4.30
N LEU A 99 7.81 13.12 -5.61
CA LEU A 99 6.89 12.38 -6.47
C LEU A 99 7.12 10.87 -6.41
N GLY A 100 8.37 10.43 -6.58
CA GLY A 100 8.69 8.99 -6.53
C GLY A 100 8.44 8.34 -5.16
N VAL A 101 8.49 9.12 -4.07
CA VAL A 101 8.06 8.63 -2.74
C VAL A 101 6.54 8.50 -2.72
N VAL A 102 5.82 9.54 -3.16
CA VAL A 102 4.36 9.63 -3.09
C VAL A 102 3.68 8.55 -3.94
N GLU A 103 4.19 8.28 -5.14
CA GLU A 103 3.68 7.22 -6.03
C GLU A 103 3.70 5.83 -5.35
N GLY A 104 4.72 5.55 -4.54
CA GLY A 104 4.87 4.27 -3.85
C GLY A 104 4.09 4.16 -2.53
N LEU A 105 3.45 5.23 -2.03
CA LEU A 105 2.85 5.22 -0.67
C LEU A 105 1.61 4.34 -0.54
N CYS A 106 0.91 4.07 -1.64
CA CYS A 106 -0.25 3.17 -1.68
C CYS A 106 0.10 1.76 -2.19
N GLU A 107 1.39 1.45 -2.33
CA GLU A 107 1.87 0.16 -2.79
C GLU A 107 2.65 -0.55 -1.68
N GLY A 108 2.37 -1.84 -1.46
CA GLY A 108 3.12 -2.69 -0.51
C GLY A 108 4.19 -3.56 -1.17
N GLY A 109 4.34 -3.48 -2.49
CA GLY A 109 5.18 -4.37 -3.29
C GLY A 109 4.49 -5.66 -3.72
N GLN A 110 5.20 -6.47 -4.50
CA GLN A 110 4.71 -7.74 -5.02
C GLN A 110 4.57 -8.79 -3.91
N ASP A 111 3.50 -9.58 -3.97
CA ASP A 111 3.34 -10.75 -3.14
C ASP A 111 4.07 -11.95 -3.78
N LEU A 112 5.25 -12.30 -3.25
CA LEU A 112 6.03 -13.44 -3.77
C LEU A 112 5.60 -14.80 -3.18
N SER A 113 4.66 -14.87 -2.24
CA SER A 113 4.17 -16.16 -1.74
C SER A 113 3.14 -16.81 -2.66
N VAL A 114 2.51 -16.00 -3.52
CA VAL A 114 1.59 -16.46 -4.55
C VAL A 114 2.32 -16.38 -5.90
N PRO A 115 2.53 -17.50 -6.60
CA PRO A 115 3.16 -17.44 -7.91
C PRO A 115 2.22 -16.76 -8.91
N SER A 116 2.79 -16.15 -9.96
CA SER A 116 1.97 -15.64 -11.07
C SER A 116 1.32 -16.82 -11.80
N TYR A 117 0.00 -16.75 -11.93
CA TYR A 117 -0.79 -17.74 -12.66
C TYR A 117 -1.32 -17.12 -13.95
N PHE A 118 -1.13 -17.79 -15.08
CA PHE A 118 -1.56 -17.33 -16.40
C PHE A 118 -1.04 -15.93 -16.79
N GLY A 119 0.13 -15.53 -16.26
CA GLY A 119 0.68 -14.18 -16.47
C GLY A 119 -0.02 -13.08 -15.68
N VAL A 120 -0.99 -13.42 -14.83
CA VAL A 120 -1.62 -12.49 -13.89
C VAL A 120 -0.76 -12.46 -12.64
N GLU A 121 -0.23 -11.28 -12.33
CA GLU A 121 0.47 -11.06 -11.05
C GLU A 121 -0.54 -11.07 -9.91
N PRO A 122 -0.16 -11.62 -8.74
CA PRO A 122 -1.01 -11.56 -7.56
C PRO A 122 -1.26 -10.11 -7.15
N PRO A 123 -2.36 -9.82 -6.42
CA PRO A 123 -2.60 -8.50 -5.87
C PRO A 123 -1.39 -8.04 -5.03
N PRO A 124 -1.01 -6.75 -5.11
CA PRO A 124 0.08 -6.23 -4.32
C PRO A 124 -0.24 -6.32 -2.83
N LEU A 125 0.82 -6.40 -2.02
CA LEU A 125 0.70 -6.33 -0.57
C LEU A 125 0.12 -4.98 -0.13
N PRO A 126 -0.51 -4.91 1.06
CA PRO A 126 -1.00 -3.65 1.59
C PRO A 126 0.16 -2.66 1.81
N PRO A 127 -0.11 -1.34 1.71
CA PRO A 127 0.91 -0.29 1.81
C PRO A 127 1.77 -0.33 3.07
N VAL A 128 2.99 0.17 3.01
CA VAL A 128 3.93 -0.02 4.13
C VAL A 128 3.42 0.55 5.45
N TRP A 129 2.79 1.73 5.39
CA TRP A 129 2.28 2.44 6.56
C TRP A 129 1.15 1.70 7.28
N THR A 130 0.44 0.76 6.65
CA THR A 130 -0.61 -0.04 7.31
C THR A 130 -0.07 -0.96 8.41
N ASP A 131 1.25 -1.17 8.50
CA ASP A 131 1.87 -1.87 9.64
C ASP A 131 1.78 -1.08 10.95
N ARG A 132 1.54 0.23 10.85
CA ARG A 132 1.46 1.15 11.99
C ARG A 132 0.05 1.60 12.28
N TRP A 133 -0.89 1.39 11.37
CA TRP A 133 -2.23 1.98 11.41
C TRP A 133 -3.32 0.98 11.06
N GLN A 134 -4.43 1.04 11.79
CA GLN A 134 -5.62 0.22 11.54
C GLN A 134 -6.90 1.06 11.58
N PRO A 135 -7.91 0.70 10.79
CA PRO A 135 -9.27 1.18 10.99
C PRO A 135 -9.81 0.71 12.34
N LYS A 136 -10.47 1.62 13.05
CA LYS A 136 -11.24 1.29 14.25
C LYS A 136 -12.60 1.97 14.14
N LEU A 137 -13.67 1.16 14.21
CA LEU A 137 -15.02 1.67 14.26
C LEU A 137 -15.27 2.32 15.63
N ASP A 138 -15.60 3.61 15.62
CA ASP A 138 -16.18 4.28 16.76
C ASP A 138 -17.67 3.94 16.82
N LYS A 139 -18.07 3.15 17.82
CA LYS A 139 -19.45 2.71 17.99
C LYS A 139 -20.42 3.84 18.32
N GLN A 140 -19.95 4.97 18.84
CA GLN A 140 -20.80 6.10 19.20
C GLN A 140 -21.14 6.96 17.98
N MET A 141 -20.16 7.18 17.11
CA MET A 141 -20.33 7.97 15.88
C MET A 141 -20.67 7.11 14.66
N ASP A 142 -20.64 5.79 14.81
CA ASP A 142 -20.81 4.81 13.74
C ASP A 142 -19.90 5.10 12.53
N LYS A 143 -18.65 5.51 12.84
CA LYS A 143 -17.66 5.98 11.87
C LYS A 143 -16.32 5.30 12.08
N TYR A 144 -15.66 4.90 10.99
CA TYR A 144 -14.29 4.42 11.06
C TYR A 144 -13.30 5.57 11.25
N HIS A 145 -12.34 5.37 12.15
CA HIS A 145 -11.21 6.26 12.37
C HIS A 145 -9.90 5.51 12.31
N LEU A 146 -8.86 6.17 11.82
CA LEU A 146 -7.53 5.58 11.82
C LEU A 146 -6.91 5.65 13.21
N ARG A 147 -6.41 4.52 13.71
CA ARG A 147 -5.73 4.42 15.00
C ARG A 147 -4.39 3.72 14.85
N PRO A 148 -3.38 4.08 15.65
CA PRO A 148 -2.14 3.33 15.68
C PRO A 148 -2.39 1.86 16.05
N LEU A 149 -1.69 0.94 15.39
CA LEU A 149 -1.64 -0.46 15.80
C LEU A 149 -0.97 -0.56 17.18
N PRO A 150 -1.45 -1.44 18.08
CA PRO A 150 -0.70 -1.82 19.26
C PRO A 150 0.71 -2.30 18.90
N LYS A 151 1.73 -1.91 19.68
CA LYS A 151 3.15 -2.20 19.40
C LYS A 151 3.45 -3.67 19.08
N LYS A 152 2.80 -4.58 19.81
CA LYS A 152 2.95 -6.03 19.61
C LYS A 152 2.43 -6.44 18.22
N ALA A 153 1.22 -6.00 17.87
CA ALA A 153 0.62 -6.28 16.57
C ALA A 153 1.42 -5.64 15.42
N ALA A 154 1.89 -4.39 15.61
CA ALA A 154 2.75 -3.72 14.63
C ALA A 154 4.06 -4.49 14.38
N LYS A 155 4.68 -5.02 15.45
CA LYS A 155 5.89 -5.84 15.33
C LYS A 155 5.63 -7.16 14.62
N GLU A 156 4.54 -7.84 14.96
CA GLU A 156 4.12 -9.08 14.29
C GLU A 156 3.87 -8.85 12.80
N ARG A 157 3.24 -7.72 12.45
CA ARG A 157 2.95 -7.37 11.06
C ARG A 157 4.18 -7.02 10.24
N ARG A 158 5.14 -6.28 10.83
CA ARG A 158 6.45 -6.05 10.21
C ARG A 158 7.23 -7.35 10.00
N ALA A 159 7.19 -8.26 10.98
CA ALA A 159 7.83 -9.56 10.86
C ALA A 159 7.16 -10.41 9.77
N TRP A 160 5.83 -10.36 9.67
CA TRP A 160 5.07 -10.98 8.59
C TRP A 160 5.48 -10.44 7.22
N ARG A 161 5.53 -9.10 7.05
CA ARG A 161 5.96 -8.47 5.79
C ARG A 161 7.41 -8.76 5.46
N ALA A 162 8.31 -8.88 6.44
CA ALA A 162 9.71 -9.24 6.17
C ALA A 162 9.85 -10.62 5.48
N LEU A 163 8.87 -11.52 5.66
CA LEU A 163 8.84 -12.81 4.98
C LEU A 163 8.37 -12.71 3.52
N SER A 164 7.86 -11.54 3.09
CA SER A 164 7.39 -11.31 1.71
C SER A 164 8.51 -11.39 0.70
N ALA A 165 9.69 -10.86 1.04
CA ALA A 165 10.86 -10.81 0.17
C ALA A 165 11.34 -12.22 -0.23
N GLU A 166 11.03 -13.23 0.58
CA GLU A 166 11.38 -14.63 0.33
C GLU A 166 10.19 -15.48 -0.14
N GLY A 167 9.00 -14.89 -0.29
CA GLY A 167 7.76 -15.59 -0.62
C GLY A 167 7.28 -16.58 0.47
N LYS A 168 7.75 -16.43 1.71
CA LYS A 168 7.45 -17.35 2.83
C LYS A 168 6.31 -16.87 3.72
N GLN A 169 5.74 -15.71 3.41
CA GLN A 169 4.59 -15.18 4.14
C GLN A 169 3.36 -16.06 3.96
N LYS A 170 2.66 -16.32 5.05
CA LYS A 170 1.33 -16.93 5.02
C LYS A 170 0.28 -15.84 4.80
N PRO A 171 -0.93 -16.15 4.31
CA PRO A 171 -2.01 -15.18 4.26
C PRO A 171 -2.24 -14.51 5.64
N PRO A 172 -2.63 -13.22 5.67
CA PRO A 172 -2.89 -12.53 6.92
C PRO A 172 -4.04 -13.21 7.68
N PRO A 173 -4.06 -13.12 9.02
CA PRO A 173 -5.15 -13.67 9.82
C PRO A 173 -6.53 -13.15 9.38
N PRO A 174 -7.61 -13.94 9.55
CA PRO A 174 -8.96 -13.51 9.22
C PRO A 174 -9.30 -12.20 9.96
N GLY A 175 -9.90 -11.26 9.23
CA GLY A 175 -10.21 -9.89 9.70
C GLY A 175 -9.16 -8.84 9.34
N GLN A 176 -7.87 -9.19 9.23
CA GLN A 176 -6.84 -8.23 8.77
C GLN A 176 -6.94 -7.95 7.27
N SER A 177 -7.38 -8.93 6.48
CA SER A 177 -7.60 -8.74 5.04
C SER A 177 -8.64 -7.64 4.77
N GLU A 178 -9.74 -7.60 5.53
CA GLU A 178 -10.78 -6.57 5.39
C GLU A 178 -10.24 -5.18 5.73
N THR A 179 -9.50 -5.05 6.84
CA THR A 179 -8.89 -3.77 7.22
C THR A 179 -7.85 -3.31 6.20
N ASP A 180 -7.10 -4.24 5.62
CA ASP A 180 -6.08 -3.95 4.61
C ASP A 180 -6.70 -3.46 3.31
N MET A 181 -7.83 -4.05 2.92
CA MET A 181 -8.62 -3.58 1.78
C MET A 181 -9.19 -2.19 2.03
N MET A 182 -9.75 -1.93 3.21
CA MET A 182 -10.22 -0.57 3.59
C MET A 182 -9.11 0.47 3.41
N LEU A 183 -7.92 0.22 3.96
CA LEU A 183 -6.80 1.16 3.89
C LEU A 183 -6.24 1.30 2.47
N THR A 184 -6.07 0.19 1.75
CA THR A 184 -5.49 0.19 0.39
C THR A 184 -6.41 0.92 -0.59
N LEU A 185 -7.71 0.62 -0.56
CA LEU A 185 -8.70 1.26 -1.43
C LEU A 185 -8.90 2.74 -1.06
N SER A 186 -8.87 3.08 0.23
CA SER A 186 -8.91 4.49 0.66
C SER A 186 -7.68 5.24 0.15
N CYS A 187 -6.49 4.64 0.27
CA CYS A 187 -5.24 5.24 -0.17
C CYS A 187 -5.28 5.56 -1.68
N LYS A 188 -5.66 4.58 -2.50
CA LYS A 188 -5.77 4.75 -3.96
C LYS A 188 -6.82 5.79 -4.36
N ASP A 189 -7.89 5.92 -3.59
CA ASP A 189 -8.95 6.89 -3.84
C ASP A 189 -8.56 8.34 -3.46
N VAL A 190 -7.74 8.52 -2.42
CA VAL A 190 -7.32 9.87 -1.99
C VAL A 190 -6.00 10.33 -2.61
N LEU A 191 -5.14 9.41 -3.04
CA LEU A 191 -3.81 9.73 -3.53
C LEU A 191 -3.88 10.36 -4.92
N ASP A 192 -3.50 11.63 -5.00
CA ASP A 192 -3.18 12.33 -6.24
C ASP A 192 -1.68 12.68 -6.20
N PRO A 193 -0.80 11.87 -6.81
CA PRO A 193 0.64 12.01 -6.62
C PRO A 193 1.17 13.40 -6.98
N ALA A 194 0.66 14.00 -8.05
CA ALA A 194 1.07 15.33 -8.49
C ALA A 194 0.67 16.39 -7.45
N ARG A 195 -0.61 16.42 -7.03
CA ARG A 195 -1.11 17.43 -6.09
C ARG A 195 -0.52 17.27 -4.69
N PHE A 196 -0.33 16.04 -4.24
CA PHE A 196 0.32 15.74 -2.96
C PHE A 196 1.76 16.24 -2.96
N THR A 197 2.47 15.99 -4.05
CA THR A 197 3.87 16.39 -4.21
C THR A 197 4.03 17.90 -4.23
N GLU A 198 3.26 18.59 -5.08
CA GLU A 198 3.27 20.04 -5.20
C GLU A 198 3.03 20.69 -3.84
N LYS A 199 1.95 20.30 -3.15
CA LYS A 199 1.53 20.95 -1.91
C LYS A 199 2.43 20.61 -0.74
N LEU A 200 2.94 19.39 -0.67
CA LEU A 200 3.94 19.03 0.33
C LEU A 200 5.24 19.83 0.12
N PHE A 201 5.70 19.97 -1.14
CA PHE A 201 6.90 20.73 -1.45
C PHE A 201 6.75 22.22 -1.10
N GLU A 202 5.64 22.85 -1.47
CA GLU A 202 5.30 24.22 -1.10
C GLU A 202 5.31 24.42 0.42
N SER A 203 4.62 23.56 1.18
CA SER A 203 4.57 23.62 2.64
C SER A 203 5.96 23.41 3.27
N MET A 204 6.77 22.51 2.72
CA MET A 204 8.14 22.30 3.19
C MET A 204 9.04 23.53 2.96
N GLN A 205 8.88 24.23 1.84
CA GLN A 205 9.60 25.48 1.59
C GLN A 205 9.17 26.59 2.54
N ALA A 206 7.85 26.76 2.72
CA ALA A 206 7.29 27.76 3.65
C ALA A 206 7.83 27.56 5.07
N CYS A 207 7.84 26.32 5.57
CA CYS A 207 8.37 25.98 6.89
C CYS A 207 9.89 26.17 7.01
N SER A 208 10.64 26.05 5.90
CA SER A 208 12.08 26.26 5.92
C SER A 208 12.49 27.73 6.05
N GLY A 209 11.60 28.65 5.66
CA GLY A 209 11.80 30.10 5.73
C GLY A 209 11.28 30.75 7.01
N SER A 210 10.44 30.06 7.79
CA SER A 210 9.88 30.59 9.03
C SER A 210 10.85 30.47 10.21
N SER A 211 10.97 31.54 11.01
CA SER A 211 11.74 31.55 12.27
C SER A 211 11.10 30.71 13.38
N GLU A 212 9.86 30.26 13.20
CA GLU A 212 9.12 29.36 14.11
C GLU A 212 9.22 27.90 13.64
N ALA A 213 10.44 27.39 13.50
CA ALA A 213 10.67 26.02 13.01
C ALA A 213 10.02 24.93 13.90
N ASP A 214 9.73 25.24 15.16
CA ASP A 214 9.12 24.29 16.12
C ASP A 214 7.59 24.16 15.99
N SER A 215 6.91 25.07 15.29
CA SER A 215 5.45 25.04 15.11
C SER A 215 4.99 24.58 13.71
N CYS A 216 5.90 24.57 12.74
CA CYS A 216 5.55 24.30 11.35
C CYS A 216 5.45 22.80 11.05
N ASN A 217 4.27 22.35 10.60
CA ASN A 217 4.03 20.96 10.20
C ASN A 217 3.65 20.90 8.71
N PRO A 218 4.64 20.71 7.80
CA PRO A 218 4.41 20.74 6.37
C PRO A 218 3.35 19.74 5.89
N ALA A 219 3.30 18.56 6.50
CA ALA A 219 2.35 17.52 6.13
C ALA A 219 0.91 17.89 6.53
N LEU A 220 0.72 18.49 7.72
CA LEU A 220 -0.59 18.96 8.16
C LEU A 220 -1.08 20.15 7.33
N ASP A 221 -0.18 21.07 6.97
CA ASP A 221 -0.51 22.22 6.13
C ASP A 221 -0.94 21.77 4.72
N ALA A 222 -0.15 20.86 4.12
CA ALA A 222 -0.50 20.24 2.84
C ALA A 222 -1.84 19.48 2.93
N ALA A 223 -2.06 18.73 4.01
CA ALA A 223 -3.29 17.98 4.21
C ALA A 223 -4.51 18.90 4.29
N THR A 224 -4.40 20.01 5.02
CA THR A 224 -5.48 20.99 5.14
C THR A 224 -5.80 21.63 3.78
N ALA A 225 -4.80 21.82 2.93
CA ALA A 225 -4.99 22.37 1.59
C ALA A 225 -5.72 21.40 0.65
N ILE A 226 -5.34 20.11 0.63
CA ILE A 226 -5.78 19.16 -0.41
C ILE A 226 -6.78 18.10 0.03
N CYS A 227 -6.77 17.68 1.29
CA CYS A 227 -7.60 16.56 1.71
C CYS A 227 -9.07 16.96 1.72
N ARG A 228 -9.91 16.09 1.14
CA ARG A 228 -11.37 16.24 1.07
C ARG A 228 -12.06 15.00 1.61
N SER A 229 -13.19 15.20 2.29
CA SER A 229 -14.09 14.12 2.69
C SER A 229 -14.92 13.60 1.52
N SER A 230 -15.69 12.54 1.75
CA SER A 230 -16.55 11.90 0.75
C SER A 230 -17.60 12.82 0.14
N ASP A 231 -18.01 13.87 0.85
CA ASP A 231 -18.94 14.93 0.42
C ASP A 231 -18.23 16.11 -0.29
N GLY A 232 -16.91 16.05 -0.44
CA GLY A 232 -16.11 17.12 -1.05
C GLY A 232 -15.79 18.28 -0.11
N ALA A 233 -16.19 18.23 1.16
CA ALA A 233 -15.81 19.24 2.15
C ALA A 233 -14.31 19.14 2.51
N THR A 234 -13.73 20.26 2.93
CA THR A 234 -12.35 20.28 3.44
C THR A 234 -12.25 19.49 4.74
N CYS A 235 -11.28 18.58 4.82
CA CYS A 235 -11.05 17.81 6.03
C CYS A 235 -10.64 18.72 7.20
N SER A 236 -11.30 18.57 8.34
CA SER A 236 -10.92 19.25 9.59
C SER A 236 -10.01 18.34 10.41
N PHE A 237 -8.72 18.65 10.40
CA PHE A 237 -7.75 18.00 11.27
C PHE A 237 -7.71 18.74 12.59
N GLY A 238 -8.32 18.19 13.64
CA GLY A 238 -8.17 18.74 14.98
C GLY A 238 -6.67 18.88 15.33
N SER A 239 -6.31 19.92 16.08
CA SER A 239 -4.97 20.05 16.68
C SER A 239 -4.73 18.87 17.61
N ALA A 240 -4.26 17.75 17.07
CA ALA A 240 -3.97 16.53 17.81
C ALA A 240 -2.62 16.64 18.53
N ALA A 241 -2.31 17.80 19.08
CA ALA A 241 -1.30 17.97 20.12
C ALA A 241 -1.93 17.59 21.47
N GLY A 242 -2.26 16.32 21.65
CA GLY A 242 -2.80 15.85 22.93
C GLY A 242 -3.34 14.43 22.88
N LYS A 243 -2.62 13.51 23.53
CA LYS A 243 -2.94 12.09 23.80
C LYS A 243 -2.46 11.05 22.77
N ALA A 244 -1.21 11.20 22.32
CA ALA A 244 -0.33 10.08 21.97
C ALA A 244 0.91 10.03 22.88
N LYS A 245 0.77 10.48 24.13
CA LYS A 245 1.67 10.15 25.26
C LYS A 245 0.87 9.23 26.19
N GLU A 246 1.50 8.15 26.66
CA GLU A 246 0.91 6.93 27.23
C GLU A 246 0.36 6.00 26.12
N ASP A 247 1.10 5.06 25.53
CA ASP A 247 2.22 4.27 26.01
C ASP A 247 3.21 4.01 24.85
N LEU A 248 4.42 4.56 24.98
CA LEU A 248 5.61 4.08 24.27
C LEU A 248 6.25 2.96 25.12
#